data_AF-A0A7C5VD83-F1
#
_entry.id   AF-A0A7C5VD83-F1
#
_cell.length_a   1.000
_cell.length_b   1.000
_cell.length_c   1.000
_cell.angle_alpha   90.00
_cell.angle_beta   90.00
_cell.angle_gamma   90.00
#
_symmetry.space_group_name_H-M   'P 1'
#
loop_
_entity.id
_entity.type
_entity.pdbx_description
1 polymer ?
#
loop_
_entity_poly.entity_id
_entity_poly.type
_entity_poly.pdbx_seq_one_letter_code
_entity_poly.pdbx_strand_id
1 'polypeptide(L)'
;MSSARVSSRSKAKKEKPSPEAERPKEAAQERPRVVELEVFGWRLVHELLSEQEQEEVLRRYKTTRTQLPKILTSDPVVRKLGARPGDVIKITRTSPTAGVTVYYRVVDEA
;
A
#
# COMPACT_ATOMS: atom_id res chain seq x y z
N MET A 1 39.53 55.41 34.55
CA MET A 1 40.58 54.62 33.87
C MET A 1 40.39 53.18 34.34
N SER A 2 40.25 52.11 33.57
CA SER A 2 40.38 51.86 32.14
C SER A 2 39.74 50.47 31.85
N SER A 3 39.11 50.29 30.68
CA SER A 3 39.11 49.09 29.79
C SER A 3 38.89 47.67 30.38
N ALA A 4 38.18 46.70 29.79
CA ALA A 4 37.41 46.55 28.57
C ALA A 4 36.62 45.21 28.64
N ARG A 5 35.59 45.11 27.79
CA ARG A 5 34.74 43.95 27.44
C ARG A 5 35.43 42.58 27.48
N VAL A 6 34.69 41.55 27.93
CA VAL A 6 34.37 40.37 27.10
C VAL A 6 32.96 39.87 27.44
N SER A 7 32.15 39.75 26.39
CA SER A 7 30.81 39.20 26.34
C SER A 7 30.83 37.67 26.42
N SER A 8 30.12 37.05 27.37
CA SER A 8 29.73 35.64 27.29
C SER A 8 28.21 35.52 27.26
N ARG A 9 27.68 35.70 26.05
CA ARG A 9 26.31 35.38 25.65
C ARG A 9 26.15 33.86 25.71
N SER A 10 25.59 33.34 26.80
CA SER A 10 25.27 31.91 26.94
C SER A 10 24.29 31.51 25.83
N LYS A 11 24.79 30.70 24.90
CA LYS A 11 24.08 30.24 23.71
C LYS A 11 22.76 29.58 24.10
N ALA A 12 21.66 30.13 23.57
CA ALA A 12 20.41 29.44 23.39
C ALA A 12 20.65 28.15 22.59
N LYS A 13 20.47 27.00 23.24
CA LYS A 13 20.30 25.73 22.53
C LYS A 13 18.81 25.60 22.18
N LYS A 14 18.38 26.38 21.17
CA LYS A 14 17.19 26.01 20.39
C LYS A 14 17.61 24.78 19.60
N GLU A 15 17.27 23.60 20.11
CA GLU A 15 17.28 22.40 19.30
C GLU A 15 16.29 22.63 18.17
N LYS A 16 16.85 22.84 16.98
CA LYS A 16 16.13 22.91 15.73
C LYS A 16 15.38 21.58 15.60
N PRO A 17 14.05 21.55 15.42
CA PRO A 17 13.44 20.35 14.89
C PRO A 17 14.04 20.12 13.50
N SER A 18 14.61 18.94 13.31
CA SER A 18 15.18 18.47 12.05
C SER A 18 14.16 18.67 10.93
N PRO A 19 14.54 19.27 9.80
CA PRO A 19 13.69 19.36 8.63
C PRO A 19 13.77 18.00 7.93
N GLU A 20 13.16 16.98 8.54
CA GLU A 20 13.03 15.68 7.91
C GLU A 20 11.86 15.74 6.95
N ALA A 21 12.15 16.41 5.83
CA ALA A 21 11.59 16.16 4.52
C ALA A 21 10.09 15.84 4.54
N GLU A 22 9.30 16.91 4.48
CA GLU A 22 8.17 16.98 3.56
C GLU A 22 8.64 16.48 2.19
N ARG A 23 8.62 15.16 1.99
CA ARG A 23 8.73 14.58 0.66
C ARG A 23 7.50 15.10 -0.08
N PRO A 24 7.67 15.78 -1.22
CA PRO A 24 6.54 16.32 -1.95
C PRO A 24 5.58 15.17 -2.23
N LYS A 25 4.32 15.33 -1.79
CA LYS A 25 3.19 14.44 -2.07
C LYS A 25 2.74 14.60 -3.54
N GLU A 26 3.71 14.58 -4.45
CA GLU A 26 3.59 14.97 -5.85
C GLU A 26 4.25 13.82 -6.64
N ALA A 27 3.55 12.86 -7.23
CA ALA A 27 2.18 12.80 -7.68
C ALA A 27 1.48 11.53 -7.14
N ALA A 28 0.40 11.72 -6.39
CA ALA A 28 -0.61 10.67 -6.21
C ALA A 28 -1.32 10.47 -7.55
N GLN A 29 -0.66 9.75 -8.47
CA GLN A 29 -1.25 9.26 -9.69
C GLN A 29 -2.55 8.54 -9.32
N GLU A 30 -3.67 8.91 -9.93
CA GLU A 30 -4.99 8.32 -9.69
C GLU A 30 -4.97 6.84 -10.08
N ARG A 31 -4.43 5.98 -9.21
CA ARG A 31 -4.35 4.55 -9.45
C ARG A 31 -5.76 3.98 -9.28
N PRO A 32 -6.30 3.28 -10.28
CA PRO A 32 -7.56 2.61 -10.11
C PRO A 32 -7.37 1.55 -9.01
N ARG A 33 -8.09 1.70 -7.89
CA ARG A 33 -8.11 0.69 -6.81
C ARG A 33 -8.83 -0.58 -7.24
N VAL A 34 -9.61 -0.50 -8.31
CA VAL A 34 -10.47 -1.56 -8.82
C VAL A 34 -10.23 -1.74 -10.32
N VAL A 35 -9.98 -2.97 -10.74
CA VAL A 35 -9.88 -3.38 -12.14
C VAL A 35 -10.90 -4.46 -12.40
N GLU A 36 -11.84 -4.17 -13.28
CA GLU A 36 -12.84 -5.13 -13.73
C GLU A 36 -12.43 -5.76 -15.06
N LEU A 37 -12.62 -7.06 -15.17
CA LEU A 37 -12.39 -7.86 -16.37
C LEU A 37 -13.59 -8.75 -16.62
N GLU A 38 -13.96 -8.87 -17.88
CA GLU A 38 -14.91 -9.86 -18.34
C GLU A 38 -14.18 -10.90 -19.19
N VAL A 39 -14.25 -12.17 -18.78
CA VAL A 39 -13.55 -13.28 -19.43
C VAL A 39 -14.50 -14.46 -19.52
N PHE A 40 -14.79 -14.93 -20.73
CA PHE A 40 -15.70 -16.07 -20.98
C PHE A 40 -17.06 -15.97 -20.26
N GLY A 41 -17.64 -14.77 -20.20
CA GLY A 41 -18.92 -14.52 -19.52
C GLY A 41 -18.83 -14.54 -17.99
N TRP A 42 -17.60 -14.57 -17.43
CA TRP A 42 -17.35 -14.37 -16.01
C TRP A 42 -16.90 -12.95 -15.77
N ARG A 43 -17.47 -12.33 -14.74
CA ARG A 43 -17.10 -10.99 -14.30
C ARG A 43 -16.12 -11.11 -13.14
N LEU A 44 -14.88 -10.65 -13.32
CA LEU A 44 -13.83 -10.67 -12.32
C LEU A 44 -13.47 -9.23 -11.92
N VAL A 45 -13.66 -8.91 -10.65
CA VAL A 45 -13.31 -7.60 -10.09
C VAL A 45 -12.11 -7.77 -9.16
N HIS A 46 -11.01 -7.10 -9.48
CA HIS A 46 -9.79 -7.10 -8.70
C HIS A 46 -9.71 -5.78 -7.92
N GLU A 47 -9.63 -5.87 -6.60
CA GLU A 47 -9.60 -4.74 -5.68
C GLU A 47 -8.30 -4.79 -4.87
N LEU A 48 -7.55 -3.69 -4.85
CA LEU A 48 -6.40 -3.56 -3.96
C LEU A 48 -6.88 -3.21 -2.56
N LEU A 49 -6.61 -4.08 -1.58
CA LEU A 49 -7.02 -3.87 -0.19
C LEU A 49 -6.08 -2.89 0.52
N SER A 50 -6.66 -2.04 1.37
CA SER A 50 -5.90 -1.21 2.31
C SER A 50 -5.30 -2.06 3.45
N GLU A 51 -4.24 -1.58 4.10
CA GLU A 51 -3.55 -2.31 5.18
C GLU A 51 -4.51 -2.82 6.27
N GLN A 52 -5.50 -2.01 6.65
CA GLN A 52 -6.52 -2.36 7.64
C GLN A 52 -7.39 -3.54 7.17
N GLU A 53 -7.88 -3.49 5.93
CA GLU A 53 -8.67 -4.59 5.33
C GLU A 53 -7.83 -5.86 5.17
N GLN A 54 -6.55 -5.73 4.83
CA GLN A 54 -5.63 -6.86 4.74
C GLN A 54 -5.51 -7.56 6.10
N GLU A 55 -5.29 -6.81 7.19
CA GLU A 55 -5.22 -7.36 8.55
C GLU A 55 -6.52 -8.04 8.97
N GLU A 56 -7.67 -7.45 8.64
CA GLU A 56 -8.98 -8.05 8.92
C GLU A 56 -9.17 -9.38 8.20
N VAL A 57 -8.77 -9.48 6.93
CA VAL A 57 -8.82 -10.72 6.15
C VAL A 57 -7.91 -11.78 6.77
N LEU A 58 -6.67 -11.43 7.08
CA LEU A 58 -5.72 -12.35 7.72
C LEU A 58 -6.24 -12.86 9.07
N ARG A 59 -6.84 -11.97 9.87
CA ARG A 59 -7.47 -12.33 11.16
C ARG A 59 -8.68 -13.23 10.98
N ARG A 60 -9.56 -12.92 10.02
CA ARG A 60 -10.79 -13.67 9.73
C ARG A 60 -10.47 -15.12 9.34
N TYR A 61 -9.48 -15.30 8.48
CA TYR A 61 -9.09 -16.63 7.98
C TYR A 61 -7.95 -17.27 8.77
N LYS A 62 -7.47 -16.62 9.84
CA LYS A 62 -6.35 -17.08 10.68
C LYS A 62 -5.15 -17.55 9.86
N THR A 63 -4.82 -16.77 8.82
CA THR A 63 -3.79 -17.10 7.85
C THR A 63 -2.72 -16.01 7.83
N THR A 64 -1.56 -16.34 7.29
CA THR A 64 -0.44 -15.41 7.09
C THR A 64 -0.34 -15.00 5.62
N ARG A 65 0.28 -13.85 5.33
CA ARG A 65 0.43 -13.36 3.94
C ARG A 65 1.11 -14.38 3.04
N THR A 66 2.09 -15.12 3.57
CA THR A 66 2.85 -16.15 2.84
C THR A 66 2.04 -17.40 2.51
N GLN A 67 0.95 -17.66 3.24
CA GLN A 67 0.04 -18.77 3.00
C GLN A 67 -1.04 -18.45 1.96
N LEU A 68 -1.21 -17.17 1.61
CA LEU A 68 -2.13 -16.79 0.55
C LEU A 68 -1.57 -17.19 -0.82
N PRO A 69 -2.43 -17.59 -1.77
CA PRO A 69 -2.00 -17.81 -3.15
C PRO A 69 -1.34 -16.56 -3.72
N LYS A 70 -0.24 -16.75 -4.44
CA LYS A 70 0.59 -15.66 -4.95
C LYS A 70 0.12 -15.19 -6.32
N ILE A 71 0.30 -13.90 -6.59
CA ILE A 71 0.19 -13.29 -7.91
C ILE A 71 1.44 -12.46 -8.19
N LEU A 72 2.03 -12.61 -9.36
CA LEU A 72 3.30 -11.97 -9.67
C LEU A 72 3.10 -10.50 -10.03
N THR A 73 4.08 -9.66 -9.71
CA THR A 73 4.17 -8.28 -10.21
C THR A 73 4.23 -8.17 -11.74
N SER A 74 4.54 -9.27 -12.43
CA SER A 74 4.51 -9.35 -13.89
C SER A 74 3.10 -9.40 -14.48
N ASP A 75 2.07 -9.70 -13.67
CA ASP A 75 0.68 -9.79 -14.13
C ASP A 75 0.13 -8.42 -14.57
N PRO A 76 -0.52 -8.31 -15.75
CA PRO A 76 -1.07 -7.05 -16.26
C PRO A 76 -2.05 -6.35 -15.30
N VAL A 77 -2.83 -7.12 -14.53
CA VAL A 77 -3.81 -6.59 -13.58
C VAL A 77 -3.11 -5.95 -12.40
N VAL A 78 -2.07 -6.62 -11.87
CA VAL A 78 -1.25 -6.10 -10.77
C VAL A 78 -0.56 -4.81 -11.17
N ARG A 79 -0.02 -4.74 -12.40
CA ARG A 79 0.58 -3.53 -12.97
C ARG A 79 -0.42 -2.38 -13.09
N LYS A 80 -1.65 -2.68 -13.56
CA LYS A 80 -2.71 -1.68 -13.70
C LYS A 80 -3.22 -1.15 -12.35
N LEU A 81 -3.29 -2.01 -11.35
CA LEU A 81 -3.60 -1.64 -9.95
C LEU A 81 -2.44 -0.87 -9.29
N GLY A 82 -1.22 -1.03 -9.80
CA GLY A 82 -0.01 -0.46 -9.21
C GLY A 82 0.30 -1.03 -7.83
N ALA A 83 -0.06 -2.30 -7.60
CA ALA A 83 0.18 -2.99 -6.34
C ALA A 83 1.65 -3.37 -6.19
N ARG A 84 2.12 -3.44 -4.94
CA ARG A 84 3.52 -3.73 -4.57
C ARG A 84 3.64 -5.13 -3.97
N PRO A 85 4.83 -5.73 -3.97
CA PRO A 85 5.08 -6.97 -3.25
C PRO A 85 4.61 -6.88 -1.80
N GLY A 86 3.86 -7.90 -1.35
CA GLY A 86 3.29 -7.97 -0.02
C GLY A 86 1.88 -7.37 0.12
N ASP A 87 1.36 -6.67 -0.89
CA ASP A 87 -0.03 -6.25 -0.93
C ASP A 87 -0.98 -7.44 -1.17
N VAL A 88 -2.21 -7.33 -0.69
CA VAL A 88 -3.26 -8.34 -0.93
C VAL A 88 -4.32 -7.78 -1.86
N ILE A 89 -4.61 -8.55 -2.92
CA ILE A 89 -5.66 -8.26 -3.88
C ILE A 89 -6.85 -9.17 -3.58
N LYS A 90 -8.02 -8.56 -3.45
CA LYS A 90 -9.30 -9.26 -3.40
C LYS A 90 -9.83 -9.43 -4.81
N ILE A 91 -10.23 -10.65 -5.15
CA ILE A 91 -10.76 -11.01 -6.47
C ILE A 91 -12.17 -11.52 -6.27
N THR A 92 -13.15 -10.73 -6.72
CA THR A 92 -14.55 -11.13 -6.73
C THR A 92 -14.89 -11.69 -8.09
N ARG A 93 -15.15 -12.99 -8.17
CA ARG A 93 -15.56 -13.68 -9.40
C ARG A 93 -17.05 -13.94 -9.34
N THR A 94 -17.79 -13.34 -10.26
CA THR A 94 -19.21 -13.62 -10.49
C THR A 94 -19.33 -14.54 -11.70
N SER A 95 -19.94 -15.70 -11.47
CA SER A 95 -20.18 -16.71 -12.49
C SER A 95 -21.64 -17.18 -12.48
N PRO A 96 -22.19 -17.61 -13.62
CA PRO A 96 -23.58 -18.10 -13.68
C PRO A 96 -23.84 -19.35 -12.85
N THR A 97 -22.83 -20.22 -12.71
CA THR A 97 -22.97 -21.53 -12.07
C THR A 97 -22.69 -21.51 -10.57
N ALA A 98 -21.64 -20.81 -10.14
CA ALA A 98 -21.20 -20.78 -8.75
C ALA A 98 -21.58 -19.48 -8.02
N GLY A 99 -22.28 -18.56 -8.68
CA GLY A 99 -22.63 -17.25 -8.12
C GLY A 99 -21.39 -16.39 -7.90
N VAL A 100 -21.34 -15.72 -6.73
CA VAL A 100 -20.25 -14.82 -6.34
C VAL A 100 -19.26 -15.56 -5.43
N THR A 101 -17.99 -15.61 -5.84
CA THR A 101 -16.90 -16.18 -5.05
C THR A 101 -15.81 -15.14 -4.84
N VAL A 102 -15.27 -15.05 -3.62
CA VAL A 102 -14.20 -14.11 -3.26
C VAL A 102 -12.90 -14.89 -3.02
N TYR A 103 -11.83 -14.44 -3.66
CA TYR A 103 -10.47 -14.94 -3.46
C TYR A 103 -9.56 -13.82 -2.96
N TYR A 104 -8.53 -14.18 -2.20
CA TYR A 104 -7.50 -13.26 -1.74
C TYR A 104 -6.15 -13.76 -2.22
N ARG A 105 -5.37 -12.91 -2.88
CA ARG A 105 -4.02 -13.24 -3.37
C ARG A 105 -3.00 -12.22 -2.91
N VAL A 106 -1.81 -12.68 -2.55
CA VAL A 106 -0.68 -11.81 -2.19
C VAL A 106 0.18 -11.53 -3.41
N VAL A 107 0.59 -10.28 -3.59
CA VAL A 107 1.53 -9.90 -4.64
C VAL A 107 2.93 -10.35 -4.25
N ASP A 108 3.58 -11.10 -5.13
CA ASP A 108 4.95 -11.57 -4.95
C ASP A 108 5.87 -11.04 -6.06
N GLU A 109 7.16 -11.00 -5.76
CA GLU A 109 8.20 -10.69 -6.75
C GLU A 109 8.33 -11.87 -7.74
N ALA A 110 8.69 -11.55 -8.97
CA ALA A 110 8.88 -12.51 -10.05
C ALA A 110 10.30 -13.07 -10.06
#